data_AF-A0A7J4P164-F1
#
_entry.id   AF-A0A7J4P164-F1
#
_cell.length_a   1.000
_cell.length_b   1.000
_cell.length_c   1.000
_cell.angle_alpha   90.00
_cell.angle_beta   90.00
_cell.angle_gamma   90.00
#
_symmetry.space_group_name_H-M   'P 1'
#
loop_
_entity.id
_entity.type
_entity.pdbx_description
1 polymer ?
#
loop_
_entity_poly.entity_id
_entity_poly.type
_entity_poly.pdbx_seq_one_letter_code
_entity_poly.pdbx_strand_id
1 'polypeptide(L)'
;MDGADYKPDVEFDHASCLGESWGFGDHKGTLKALSSMTKKRGLVLVGEPHWLNEPDPEYLKAEDTTRDAYRNHIENVKVGEDLGLRCIYTLDSDREGWDHYKTLHWWAAEDYIRDNPGDPDITDLRAVNERYKETYLRWGRDTVGWCIYLFRKP
;
A
#
# COMPACT_ATOMS: atom_id res chain seq x y z
N MET A 1 -11.76 11.45 13.83
CA MET A 1 -10.47 11.21 14.50
C MET A 1 -9.55 10.70 13.42
N ASP A 2 -8.36 11.28 13.28
CA ASP A 2 -7.34 10.74 12.37
C ASP A 2 -6.83 9.41 12.95
N GLY A 3 -6.59 8.41 12.10
CA GLY A 3 -5.99 7.15 12.52
C GLY A 3 -4.62 7.36 13.18
N ALA A 4 -3.88 8.38 12.74
CA ALA A 4 -2.59 8.78 13.30
C ALA A 4 -2.66 9.18 14.79
N ASP A 5 -3.80 9.73 15.21
CA ASP A 5 -4.02 10.22 16.58
C ASP A 5 -4.54 9.14 17.53
N TYR A 6 -4.89 7.97 17.00
CA TYR A 6 -5.45 6.88 17.79
C TYR A 6 -4.44 6.38 18.84
N LYS A 7 -4.87 6.36 20.10
CA LYS A 7 -4.08 5.86 21.23
C LYS A 7 -4.96 4.93 22.06
N PRO A 8 -4.67 3.63 22.10
CA PRO A 8 -5.45 2.71 22.91
C PRO A 8 -5.07 2.82 24.40
N ASP A 9 -6.03 2.61 25.28
CA ASP A 9 -5.80 2.53 26.73
C ASP A 9 -5.10 1.22 27.16
N VAL A 10 -5.03 0.24 26.26
CA VAL A 10 -4.39 -1.06 26.47
C VAL A 10 -3.53 -1.43 25.27
N GLU A 11 -2.47 -2.21 25.50
CA GLU A 11 -1.74 -2.86 24.41
C GLU A 11 -2.49 -4.09 23.88
N PHE A 12 -2.35 -4.37 22.58
CA PHE A 12 -2.98 -5.50 21.90
C PHE A 12 -2.01 -6.66 21.69
N ASP A 13 -2.54 -7.87 21.55
CA ASP A 13 -1.74 -9.05 21.14
C ASP A 13 -1.36 -8.98 19.65
N HIS A 14 -2.09 -8.19 18.85
CA HIS A 14 -1.84 -7.92 17.45
C HIS A 14 -2.31 -6.51 17.06
N ALA A 15 -1.50 -5.79 16.29
CA ALA A 15 -1.89 -4.52 15.65
C ALA A 15 -1.52 -4.55 14.17
N SER A 16 -2.38 -3.99 13.32
CA SER A 16 -2.20 -4.02 11.87
C SER A 16 -2.56 -2.72 11.17
N CYS A 17 -1.84 -2.40 10.09
CA CYS A 17 -2.19 -1.35 9.13
C CYS A 17 -1.96 -1.87 7.70
N LEU A 18 -2.98 -1.85 6.86
CA LEU A 18 -2.94 -2.41 5.51
C LEU A 18 -3.22 -1.32 4.48
N GLY A 19 -2.20 -0.90 3.72
CA GLY A 19 -2.36 0.05 2.61
C GLY A 19 -2.54 1.51 3.04
N GLU A 20 -2.15 1.87 4.26
CA GLU A 20 -2.33 3.22 4.82
C GLU A 20 -1.09 3.68 5.58
N SER A 21 0.12 3.36 5.10
CA SER A 21 1.34 3.74 5.82
C SER A 21 1.61 5.25 5.86
N TRP A 22 0.94 5.99 4.96
CA TRP A 22 0.96 7.44 4.85
C TRP A 22 0.35 8.17 6.06
N GLY A 23 -0.69 7.60 6.68
CA GLY A 23 -1.32 8.18 7.87
C GLY A 23 -0.36 8.28 9.05
N PHE A 24 0.62 7.37 9.14
CA PHE A 24 1.69 7.43 10.13
C PHE A 24 3.00 7.99 9.56
N GLY A 25 2.93 8.73 8.46
CA GLY A 25 4.06 9.37 7.78
C GLY A 25 4.74 8.47 6.74
N ASP A 26 5.17 7.27 7.12
CA ASP A 26 5.71 6.25 6.21
C ASP A 26 5.66 4.84 6.84
N HIS A 27 6.19 3.84 6.13
CA HIS A 27 6.35 2.47 6.64
C HIS A 27 7.03 2.41 8.02
N LYS A 28 8.10 3.18 8.23
CA LYS A 28 8.84 3.20 9.50
C LYS A 28 8.01 3.82 10.62
N GLY A 29 7.30 4.91 10.32
CA GLY A 29 6.36 5.55 11.24
C GLY A 29 5.21 4.63 11.63
N THR A 30 4.65 3.92 10.66
CA THR A 30 3.60 2.90 10.86
C THR A 30 4.07 1.78 11.78
N LEU A 31 5.24 1.20 11.52
CA LEU A 31 5.81 0.16 12.36
C LEU A 31 6.06 0.63 13.80
N LYS A 32 6.53 1.88 13.98
CA LYS A 32 6.68 2.48 15.33
C LYS A 32 5.34 2.64 16.03
N ALA A 33 4.33 3.16 15.33
CA ALA A 33 2.99 3.36 15.87
C ALA A 33 2.39 2.02 16.32
N LEU A 34 2.31 1.04 15.42
CA LEU A 34 1.78 -0.30 15.72
C LEU A 34 2.57 -1.02 16.80
N SER A 35 3.90 -0.92 16.79
CA SER A 35 4.74 -1.51 17.85
C SER A 35 4.46 -0.89 19.22
N SER A 36 4.18 0.43 19.30
CA SER A 36 3.82 1.07 20.58
C SER A 36 2.47 0.61 21.12
N MET A 37 1.57 0.16 20.24
CA MET A 37 0.24 -0.36 20.59
C MET A 37 0.22 -1.88 20.83
N THR A 38 1.34 -2.58 20.62
CA THR A 38 1.40 -4.05 20.66
C THR A 38 2.17 -4.53 21.89
N LYS A 39 1.68 -5.57 22.57
CA LYS A 39 2.37 -6.21 23.70
C LYS A 39 3.70 -6.82 23.28
N LYS A 40 4.62 -6.99 24.24
CA LYS A 40 5.79 -7.86 24.05
C LYS A 40 5.35 -9.26 23.61
N ARG A 41 6.10 -9.87 22.68
CA ARG A 41 5.79 -11.16 22.03
C ARG A 41 4.55 -11.14 21.12
N GLY A 42 3.86 -10.01 20.99
CA GLY A 42 2.74 -9.80 20.08
C GLY A 42 3.18 -9.65 18.62
N LEU A 43 2.19 -9.42 17.77
CA LEU A 43 2.35 -9.37 16.32
C LEU A 43 2.06 -7.97 15.76
N VAL A 44 2.92 -7.51 14.86
CA VAL A 44 2.75 -6.26 14.11
C VAL A 44 2.66 -6.61 12.63
N LEU A 45 1.55 -6.27 11.98
CA LEU A 45 1.31 -6.61 10.59
C LEU A 45 1.13 -5.34 9.75
N VAL A 46 1.90 -5.23 8.67
CA VAL A 46 1.83 -4.09 7.76
C VAL A 46 1.68 -4.55 6.33
N GLY A 47 0.89 -3.82 5.55
CA GLY A 47 0.71 -4.07 4.13
C GLY A 47 1.25 -2.90 3.33
N GLU A 48 2.32 -3.12 2.57
CA GLU A 48 3.07 -2.06 1.89
C GLU A 48 3.25 -2.34 0.41
N PRO A 49 3.19 -1.29 -0.44
CA PRO A 49 3.73 -1.37 -1.78
C PRO A 49 5.26 -1.53 -1.74
N HIS A 50 5.81 -2.16 -2.78
CA HIS A 50 7.25 -2.22 -2.98
C HIS A 50 7.60 -2.26 -4.48
N TRP A 51 8.79 -1.78 -4.81
CA TRP A 51 9.33 -1.86 -6.17
C TRP A 51 9.71 -3.30 -6.49
N LEU A 52 9.11 -3.86 -7.55
CA LEU A 52 9.52 -5.14 -8.15
C LEU A 52 10.76 -4.96 -9.02
N ASN A 53 10.81 -3.83 -9.72
CA ASN A 53 11.89 -3.41 -10.60
C ASN A 53 12.15 -1.91 -10.39
N GLU A 54 13.31 -1.44 -10.85
CA GLU A 54 13.60 -0.01 -10.87
C GLU A 54 12.56 0.72 -11.74
N PRO A 55 11.84 1.72 -11.21
CA PRO A 55 10.76 2.38 -11.93
C PRO A 55 11.30 3.25 -13.07
N ASP A 56 10.59 3.23 -14.19
CA ASP A 56 10.85 4.13 -15.31
C ASP A 56 10.59 5.60 -14.89
N PRO A 57 11.46 6.57 -15.23
CA PRO A 57 11.22 7.98 -14.92
C PRO A 57 9.88 8.52 -15.45
N GLU A 58 9.41 8.04 -16.61
CA GLU A 58 8.11 8.42 -17.16
C GLU A 58 6.96 7.80 -16.38
N TYR A 59 7.16 6.60 -15.81
CA TYR A 59 6.18 6.02 -14.89
C TYR A 59 6.07 6.83 -13.60
N LEU A 60 7.20 7.23 -13.01
CA LEU A 60 7.23 8.09 -11.82
C LEU A 60 6.48 9.41 -12.06
N LYS A 61 6.71 10.03 -13.23
CA LYS A 61 5.99 11.23 -13.64
C LYS A 61 4.49 10.99 -13.88
N ALA A 62 4.12 9.85 -14.46
CA ALA A 62 2.73 9.50 -14.74
C ALA A 62 1.90 9.23 -13.46
N GLU A 63 2.52 8.64 -12.44
CA GLU A 63 1.92 8.39 -11.12
C GLU A 63 2.09 9.57 -10.14
N ASP A 64 2.72 10.67 -10.56
CA ASP A 64 3.07 11.81 -9.71
C ASP A 64 3.79 11.39 -8.41
N THR A 65 4.76 10.48 -8.56
CA THR A 65 5.50 9.87 -7.45
C THR A 65 7.00 9.96 -7.66
N THR A 66 7.78 9.56 -6.66
CA THR A 66 9.24 9.56 -6.72
C THR A 66 9.78 8.16 -6.49
N ARG A 67 11.04 7.93 -6.89
CA ARG A 67 11.73 6.67 -6.65
C ARG A 67 11.82 6.31 -5.15
N ASP A 68 11.82 7.32 -4.28
CA ASP A 68 11.90 7.14 -2.84
C ASP A 68 10.53 6.88 -2.19
N ALA A 69 9.43 6.92 -2.97
CA ALA A 69 8.09 6.66 -2.46
C ALA A 69 7.96 5.23 -1.92
N TYR A 70 8.59 4.26 -2.59
CA TYR A 70 8.63 2.87 -2.13
C TYR A 70 10.06 2.36 -1.97
N ARG A 71 10.16 1.24 -1.29
CA ARG A 71 11.37 0.45 -1.10
C ARG A 71 11.23 -0.86 -1.88
N ASN A 72 12.31 -1.63 -2.00
CA ASN A 72 12.19 -3.02 -2.44
C ASN A 72 11.80 -3.94 -1.28
N HIS A 73 11.50 -5.21 -1.60
CA HIS A 73 11.03 -6.20 -0.63
C HIS A 73 12.00 -6.38 0.56
N ILE A 74 13.31 -6.44 0.30
CA ILE A 74 14.33 -6.65 1.34
C ILE A 74 14.41 -5.44 2.27
N GLU A 75 14.35 -4.25 1.70
CA GLU A 75 14.39 -2.99 2.45
C GLU A 75 13.20 -2.83 3.39
N ASN A 76 11.98 -3.20 2.97
CA ASN A 76 10.81 -3.20 3.86
C ASN A 76 11.01 -4.12 5.07
N VAL A 77 11.54 -5.34 4.86
CA VAL A 77 11.89 -6.24 5.97
C VAL A 77 12.91 -5.59 6.91
N LYS A 78 13.98 -5.03 6.34
CA LYS A 78 15.07 -4.39 7.13
C LYS A 78 14.58 -3.22 7.97
N VAL A 79 13.64 -2.41 7.48
CA VAL A 79 13.10 -1.30 8.27
C VAL A 79 12.47 -1.80 9.58
N GLY A 80 11.73 -2.91 9.56
CA GLY A 80 11.19 -3.50 10.77
C GLY A 80 12.27 -4.11 11.68
N GLU A 81 13.25 -4.79 11.09
CA GLU A 81 14.36 -5.39 11.85
C GLU A 81 15.27 -4.35 12.52
N ASP A 82 15.52 -3.22 11.85
CA ASP A 82 16.26 -2.08 12.40
C ASP A 82 15.52 -1.41 13.58
N LEU A 83 14.20 -1.60 13.68
CA LEU A 83 13.37 -1.18 14.82
C LEU A 83 13.37 -2.21 15.96
N GLY A 84 14.13 -3.30 15.83
CA GLY A 84 14.20 -4.38 16.81
C GLY A 84 13.01 -5.34 16.73
N LEU A 85 12.18 -5.27 15.70
CA LEU A 85 11.18 -6.31 15.43
C LEU A 85 11.83 -7.50 14.72
N ARG A 86 11.15 -8.64 14.68
CA ARG A 86 11.61 -9.80 13.89
C ARG A 86 10.60 -10.12 12.81
N CYS A 87 10.99 -10.00 11.53
CA CYS A 87 10.15 -10.47 10.45
C CYS A 87 10.05 -12.00 10.51
N ILE A 88 8.83 -12.52 10.54
CA ILE A 88 8.56 -13.97 10.67
C ILE A 88 7.79 -14.55 9.50
N TYR A 89 7.17 -13.71 8.69
CA TYR A 89 6.35 -14.13 7.56
C TYR A 89 6.13 -12.95 6.61
N THR A 90 6.13 -13.25 5.31
CA THR A 90 5.70 -12.33 4.26
C THR A 90 4.70 -13.03 3.35
N LEU A 91 3.71 -12.28 2.85
CA LEU A 91 2.79 -12.72 1.83
C LEU A 91 2.73 -11.65 0.76
N ASP A 92 3.42 -11.92 -0.34
CA ASP A 92 3.46 -11.04 -1.49
C ASP A 92 2.28 -11.32 -2.42
N SER A 93 1.73 -10.26 -3.01
CA SER A 93 0.75 -10.40 -4.09
C SER A 93 1.41 -11.08 -5.28
N ASP A 94 0.79 -12.11 -5.81
CA ASP A 94 1.15 -12.55 -7.15
C ASP A 94 0.59 -11.59 -8.20
N ARG A 95 1.04 -11.77 -9.44
CA ARG A 95 0.65 -10.91 -10.55
C ARG A 95 -0.86 -10.94 -10.78
N GLU A 96 -1.49 -12.10 -10.63
CA GLU A 96 -2.92 -12.27 -10.85
C GLU A 96 -3.75 -11.54 -9.78
N GLY A 97 -3.36 -11.65 -8.51
CA GLY A 97 -4.01 -10.93 -7.41
C GLY A 97 -3.86 -9.42 -7.55
N TRP A 98 -2.69 -8.94 -7.97
CA TRP A 98 -2.46 -7.52 -8.23
C TRP A 98 -3.25 -7.00 -9.43
N ASP A 99 -3.27 -7.76 -10.54
CA ASP A 99 -4.10 -7.47 -11.72
C ASP A 99 -5.58 -7.42 -11.33
N HIS A 100 -6.05 -8.37 -10.52
CA HIS A 100 -7.44 -8.41 -10.07
C HIS A 100 -7.81 -7.16 -9.27
N TYR A 101 -6.98 -6.77 -8.30
CA TYR A 101 -7.19 -5.53 -7.54
C TYR A 101 -7.25 -4.30 -8.46
N LYS A 102 -6.29 -4.14 -9.36
CA LYS A 102 -6.19 -2.96 -10.24
C LYS A 102 -7.32 -2.89 -11.27
N THR A 103 -7.72 -4.03 -11.84
CA THR A 103 -8.80 -4.10 -12.83
C THR A 103 -10.18 -3.84 -12.23
N LEU A 104 -10.41 -4.21 -10.96
CA LEU A 104 -11.66 -3.90 -10.26
C LEU A 104 -11.89 -2.39 -10.10
N HIS A 105 -10.85 -1.57 -10.04
CA HIS A 105 -11.00 -0.11 -10.03
C HIS A 105 -11.61 0.39 -11.35
N TRP A 106 -11.13 -0.14 -12.48
CA TRP A 106 -11.63 0.25 -13.79
C TRP A 106 -13.06 -0.20 -14.00
N TRP A 107 -13.37 -1.43 -13.59
CA TRP A 107 -14.72 -1.95 -13.65
C TRP A 107 -15.65 -1.07 -12.82
N ALA A 108 -15.32 -0.78 -11.56
CA ALA A 108 -16.14 0.07 -10.70
C ALA A 108 -16.41 1.46 -11.32
N ALA A 109 -15.38 2.08 -11.92
CA ALA A 109 -15.54 3.36 -12.61
C ALA A 109 -16.47 3.28 -13.83
N GLU A 110 -16.32 2.25 -14.67
CA GLU A 110 -17.17 2.07 -15.85
C GLU A 110 -18.63 1.74 -15.48
N ASP A 111 -18.85 0.93 -14.43
CA ASP A 111 -20.18 0.66 -13.90
C ASP A 111 -20.84 1.94 -13.37
N TYR A 112 -20.08 2.75 -12.62
CA TYR A 112 -20.58 4.04 -12.14
C TYR A 112 -20.97 4.96 -13.29
N ILE A 113 -20.13 5.11 -14.30
CA ILE A 113 -20.41 5.98 -15.45
C ILE A 113 -21.64 5.50 -16.22
N ARG A 114 -21.77 4.18 -16.43
CA ARG A 114 -22.94 3.58 -17.10
C ARG A 114 -24.24 3.91 -16.34
N ASP A 115 -24.20 3.79 -15.02
CA ASP A 115 -25.39 3.86 -14.18
C ASP A 115 -25.78 5.32 -13.80
N ASN A 116 -24.88 6.29 -14.02
CA ASN A 116 -25.08 7.69 -13.61
C ASN A 116 -24.91 8.72 -14.74
N PRO A 117 -25.50 8.57 -15.94
CA PRO A 117 -25.16 9.36 -17.14
C PRO A 117 -25.36 10.89 -17.03
N GLY A 118 -26.06 11.37 -16.01
CA GLY A 118 -26.27 12.80 -15.75
C GLY A 118 -25.28 13.42 -14.75
N ASP A 119 -24.35 12.64 -14.20
CA ASP A 119 -23.31 13.14 -13.30
C ASP A 119 -22.35 14.07 -14.07
N PRO A 120 -22.15 15.33 -13.61
CA PRO A 120 -21.29 16.30 -14.30
C PRO A 120 -19.83 15.85 -14.39
N ASP A 121 -19.37 14.95 -13.51
CA ASP A 121 -17.97 14.56 -13.38
C ASP A 121 -17.61 13.33 -14.24
N ILE A 122 -18.56 12.75 -14.99
CA ILE A 122 -18.32 11.53 -15.80
C ILE A 122 -17.16 11.70 -16.79
N THR A 123 -17.04 12.87 -17.42
CA THR A 123 -16.01 13.10 -18.44
C THR A 123 -14.61 13.04 -17.80
N ASP A 124 -14.47 13.68 -16.64
CA ASP A 124 -13.21 13.69 -15.89
C ASP A 124 -12.92 12.32 -15.28
N LEU A 125 -13.93 11.67 -14.70
CA LEU A 125 -13.81 10.31 -14.18
C LEU A 125 -13.34 9.33 -15.26
N ARG A 126 -13.90 9.41 -16.47
CA ARG A 126 -13.50 8.57 -17.61
C ARG A 126 -12.06 8.85 -18.03
N ALA A 127 -11.67 10.12 -18.13
CA ALA A 127 -10.30 10.50 -18.48
C ALA A 127 -9.28 10.00 -17.45
N VAL A 128 -9.61 10.13 -16.16
CA VAL A 128 -8.79 9.64 -15.05
C VAL A 128 -8.70 8.11 -15.06
N ASN A 129 -9.83 7.42 -15.28
CA ASN A 129 -9.88 5.96 -15.36
C ASN A 129 -9.01 5.42 -16.51
N GLU A 130 -9.11 6.00 -17.71
CA GLU A 130 -8.31 5.58 -18.85
C GLU A 130 -6.82 5.84 -18.62
N ARG A 131 -6.45 7.00 -18.05
CA ARG A 131 -5.06 7.28 -17.66
C ARG A 131 -4.52 6.23 -16.69
N TYR A 132 -5.27 5.88 -15.64
CA TYR A 132 -4.82 4.86 -14.68
C TYR A 132 -4.68 3.47 -15.30
N LYS A 133 -5.59 3.12 -16.20
CA LYS A 133 -5.52 1.87 -16.97
C LYS A 133 -4.30 1.83 -17.86
N GLU A 134 -4.05 2.87 -18.64
CA GLU A 134 -2.87 2.98 -19.51
C GLU A 134 -1.56 2.93 -18.71
N THR A 135 -1.45 3.72 -17.63
CA THR A 135 -0.23 3.74 -16.80
C THR A 135 0.06 2.38 -16.17
N TYR A 136 -0.98 1.69 -15.69
CA TYR A 136 -0.82 0.36 -15.13
C TYR A 136 -0.39 -0.67 -16.18
N LEU A 137 -1.09 -0.73 -17.32
CA LEU A 137 -0.79 -1.70 -18.37
C LEU A 137 0.58 -1.47 -19.01
N ARG A 138 1.04 -0.23 -19.09
CA ARG A 138 2.32 0.13 -19.69
C ARG A 138 3.51 -0.09 -18.76
N TRP A 139 3.34 0.20 -17.47
CA TRP A 139 4.45 0.18 -16.50
C TRP A 139 4.06 -0.49 -15.19
N GLY A 140 2.98 -0.01 -14.55
CA GLY A 140 2.66 -0.36 -13.16
C GLY A 140 2.55 -1.86 -12.89
N ARG A 141 2.08 -2.63 -13.87
CA ARG A 141 1.94 -4.09 -13.81
C ARG A 141 3.25 -4.83 -13.54
N ASP A 142 4.38 -4.28 -13.98
CA ASP A 142 5.70 -4.89 -13.84
C ASP A 142 6.62 -4.11 -12.89
N THR A 143 6.19 -2.93 -12.41
CA THR A 143 7.01 -2.03 -11.59
C THR A 143 6.69 -2.12 -10.10
N VAL A 144 5.42 -2.27 -9.71
CA VAL A 144 4.98 -2.23 -8.31
C VAL A 144 4.24 -3.49 -7.92
N GLY A 145 4.60 -4.06 -6.78
CA GLY A 145 3.87 -5.11 -6.09
C GLY A 145 3.40 -4.65 -4.71
N TRP A 146 2.66 -5.50 -4.01
CA TRP A 146 2.18 -5.22 -2.67
C TRP A 146 2.34 -6.45 -1.78
N CYS A 147 2.89 -6.27 -0.58
CA CYS A 147 3.21 -7.37 0.30
C CYS A 147 2.74 -7.10 1.73
N ILE A 148 2.24 -8.15 2.38
CA ILE A 148 2.03 -8.19 3.83
C ILE A 148 3.33 -8.63 4.49
N TYR A 149 3.78 -7.86 5.47
CA TYR A 149 4.91 -8.17 6.33
C TYR A 149 4.42 -8.37 7.75
N LEU A 150 4.67 -9.54 8.32
CA LEU A 150 4.33 -9.87 9.69
C LEU A 150 5.60 -9.92 10.54
N PHE A 151 5.59 -9.09 11.57
CA PHE A 151 6.68 -8.97 12.53
C PHE A 151 6.26 -9.44 13.92
N ARG A 152 7.21 -10.03 14.64
CA ARG A 152 7.13 -10.29 16.08
C ARG A 152 7.76 -9.12 16.82
N LYS A 153 7.07 -8.57 17.83
CA LYS A 153 7.69 -7.69 18.82
C LYS A 153 8.40 -8.54 19.89
N PRO A 154 9.71 -8.41 20.13
CA PRO A 154 10.40 -9.18 21.16
C PRO A 154 9.89 -8.96 22.58
#